data_AF-A0A6I9N0F8-F1
#
_entry.id   AF-A0A6I9N0F8-F1
#
_cell.length_a   1.000
_cell.length_b   1.000
_cell.length_c   1.000
_cell.angle_alpha   90.00
_cell.angle_beta   90.00
_cell.angle_gamma   90.00
#
_symmetry.space_group_name_H-M   'P 1'
#
loop_
_entity.id
_entity.type
_entity.pdbx_description
1 polymer ?
#
loop_
_entity_poly.entity_id
_entity_poly.type
_entity_poly.pdbx_seq_one_letter_code
_entity_poly.pdbx_strand_id
1 'polypeptide(L)'
;MRVSEVHAAESVAYLNRALVRLKDIWDEIGIPEEQRVQRTNAVHKHIKGLLDLMITEEEQLKKRLIKNIQAFLEEQNTLCRQLQLPSFEEEEGCSMLQIERNSRTRLELMMEQKKQRMEDLKGLLGQDRELCDIMCTTPFGIDQAAIPSLKQLEAYHAYLDDLTKEKECRHDEFVSLKKEISVCMDDLERHPETSFEMDVMSEDEEAFCLSNENIAALKVLLRQLQESKAENELRCSSLRITIKELWERLQIPQEEREPISEHMVLSKKSNVEA
;
A
#
# COMPACT_ATOMS: atom_id res chain seq x y z
N MET A 1 -56.24 -6.90 9.68
CA MET A 1 -56.49 -6.79 8.23
C MET A 1 -55.66 -5.63 7.72
N ARG A 2 -54.84 -5.84 6.68
CA ARG A 2 -53.94 -4.82 6.15
C ARG A 2 -54.75 -3.75 5.41
N VAL A 3 -54.30 -2.50 5.43
CA VAL A 3 -54.99 -1.39 4.74
C VAL A 3 -55.15 -1.67 3.23
N SER A 4 -54.20 -2.38 2.62
CA SER A 4 -54.29 -2.83 1.22
C SER A 4 -55.44 -3.82 0.97
N GLU A 5 -55.69 -4.74 1.91
CA GLU A 5 -56.78 -5.73 1.82
C GLU A 5 -58.14 -5.05 1.91
N VAL A 6 -58.26 -4.00 2.73
CA VAL A 6 -59.47 -3.19 2.85
C VAL A 6 -59.77 -2.46 1.54
N HIS A 7 -58.79 -1.75 0.97
CA HIS A 7 -58.97 -1.04 -0.29
C HIS A 7 -59.32 -1.98 -1.46
N ALA A 8 -58.73 -3.18 -1.49
CA ALA A 8 -59.09 -4.19 -2.48
C ALA A 8 -60.57 -4.60 -2.35
N ALA A 9 -61.04 -4.85 -1.13
CA ALA A 9 -62.44 -5.19 -0.87
C ALA A 9 -63.40 -4.04 -1.23
N GLU A 10 -63.06 -2.80 -0.90
CA GLU A 10 -63.83 -1.61 -1.25
C GLU A 10 -63.93 -1.41 -2.78
N SER A 11 -62.84 -1.65 -3.51
CA SER A 11 -62.81 -1.55 -4.97
C SER A 11 -63.76 -2.55 -5.64
N VAL A 12 -63.78 -3.79 -5.14
CA VAL A 12 -64.71 -4.83 -5.62
C VAL A 12 -66.16 -4.45 -5.29
N ALA A 13 -66.42 -3.94 -4.09
CA ALA A 13 -67.75 -3.50 -3.68
C ALA A 13 -68.27 -2.35 -4.56
N TYR A 14 -67.41 -1.38 -4.88
CA TYR A 14 -67.73 -0.27 -5.77
C TYR A 14 -68.06 -0.77 -7.18
N LEU A 15 -67.23 -1.65 -7.75
CA LEU A 15 -67.46 -2.23 -9.08
C LEU A 15 -68.81 -2.94 -9.15
N ASN A 16 -69.15 -3.76 -8.14
CA ASN A 16 -70.44 -4.43 -8.08
C ASN A 16 -71.61 -3.44 -8.04
N ARG A 17 -71.50 -2.39 -7.21
CA ARG A 17 -72.55 -1.35 -7.12
C ARG A 17 -72.71 -0.57 -8.42
N ALA A 18 -71.61 -0.27 -9.10
CA ALA A 18 -71.61 0.41 -10.40
C ALA A 18 -72.24 -0.45 -11.50
N LEU A 19 -71.93 -1.76 -11.54
CA LEU A 19 -72.53 -2.69 -12.50
C LEU A 19 -74.03 -2.87 -12.27
N VAL A 20 -74.48 -2.93 -11.01
CA VAL A 20 -75.93 -2.94 -10.68
C VAL A 20 -76.60 -1.67 -11.17
N ARG A 21 -76.00 -0.50 -10.91
CA ARG A 21 -76.56 0.78 -11.37
C ARG A 21 -76.64 0.87 -12.89
N LEU A 22 -75.65 0.36 -13.62
CA LEU A 22 -75.68 0.29 -15.09
C LEU A 22 -76.83 -0.59 -15.58
N LYS A 23 -77.06 -1.73 -14.93
CA LYS A 23 -78.19 -2.61 -15.23
C LYS A 23 -79.53 -1.88 -15.04
N ASP A 24 -79.73 -1.21 -13.91
CA ASP A 24 -80.95 -0.46 -13.64
C ASP A 24 -81.22 0.60 -14.72
N ILE A 25 -80.20 1.36 -15.12
CA ILE A 25 -80.30 2.37 -16.19
C ILE A 25 -80.65 1.71 -17.54
N TRP A 26 -80.06 0.56 -17.86
CA TRP A 26 -80.37 -0.16 -19.10
C TRP A 26 -81.80 -0.73 -19.10
N ASP A 27 -82.30 -1.14 -17.94
CA ASP A 27 -83.69 -1.57 -17.74
C ASP A 27 -84.66 -0.40 -17.96
N GLU A 28 -84.36 0.77 -17.39
CA GLU A 28 -85.15 2.00 -17.58
C GLU A 28 -85.20 2.45 -19.05
N ILE A 29 -84.08 2.34 -19.79
CA ILE A 29 -84.00 2.73 -21.21
C ILE A 29 -84.60 1.66 -22.15
N GLY A 30 -84.66 0.39 -21.74
CA GLY A 30 -85.11 -0.72 -22.58
C GLY A 30 -84.04 -1.26 -23.55
N ILE A 31 -82.76 -1.26 -23.14
CA ILE A 31 -81.65 -1.73 -24.00
C ILE A 31 -81.69 -3.27 -24.14
N PRO A 32 -81.62 -3.84 -25.36
CA PRO A 32 -81.65 -5.28 -25.56
C PRO A 32 -80.38 -5.97 -25.04
N GLU A 33 -80.51 -7.25 -24.65
CA GLU A 33 -79.45 -8.03 -24.00
C GLU A 33 -78.16 -8.11 -24.83
N GLU A 34 -78.26 -8.25 -26.15
CA GLU A 34 -77.09 -8.32 -27.03
C GLU A 34 -76.18 -7.08 -26.91
N GLN A 35 -76.78 -5.88 -26.82
CA GLN A 35 -76.02 -4.63 -26.61
C GLN A 35 -75.46 -4.53 -25.19
N ARG A 36 -76.18 -5.04 -24.17
CA ARG A 36 -75.69 -5.08 -22.79
C ARG A 36 -74.46 -5.97 -22.69
N VAL A 37 -74.49 -7.15 -23.30
CA VAL A 37 -73.34 -8.07 -23.39
C VAL A 37 -72.15 -7.41 -24.09
N GLN A 38 -72.36 -6.68 -25.19
CA GLN A 38 -71.27 -5.94 -25.84
C GLN A 38 -70.64 -4.90 -24.91
N ARG A 39 -71.45 -4.15 -24.17
CA ARG A 39 -70.97 -3.12 -23.23
C ARG A 39 -70.27 -3.71 -22.01
N THR A 40 -70.82 -4.76 -21.39
CA THR A 40 -70.19 -5.44 -20.26
C THR A 40 -68.92 -6.17 -20.67
N ASN A 41 -68.87 -6.73 -21.89
CA ASN A 41 -67.65 -7.31 -22.45
C ASN A 41 -66.53 -6.28 -22.61
N ALA A 42 -66.85 -5.05 -23.02
CA ALA A 42 -65.87 -3.97 -23.09
C ALA A 42 -65.29 -3.65 -21.71
N VAL A 43 -66.15 -3.51 -20.69
CA VAL A 43 -65.74 -3.30 -19.29
C VAL A 43 -64.87 -4.47 -18.79
N HIS A 44 -65.29 -5.71 -19.02
CA HIS A 44 -64.53 -6.90 -18.65
C HIS A 44 -63.15 -6.93 -19.29
N LYS A 45 -63.04 -6.63 -20.59
CA LYS A 45 -61.75 -6.58 -21.31
C LYS A 45 -60.82 -5.54 -20.70
N HIS A 46 -61.31 -4.34 -20.37
CA HIS A 46 -60.48 -3.30 -19.77
C HIS A 46 -60.00 -3.68 -18.36
N ILE A 47 -60.89 -4.19 -17.51
CA ILE A 47 -60.52 -4.63 -16.15
C ILE A 47 -59.52 -5.78 -16.21
N LYS A 48 -59.79 -6.79 -17.03
CA LYS A 48 -58.89 -7.94 -17.21
C LYS A 48 -57.53 -7.50 -17.72
N GLY A 49 -57.48 -6.67 -18.76
CA GLY A 49 -56.22 -6.18 -19.33
C GLY A 49 -55.37 -5.40 -18.33
N LEU A 50 -56.00 -4.57 -17.49
CA LEU A 50 -55.29 -3.83 -16.44
C LEU A 50 -54.72 -4.78 -15.36
N LEU A 51 -55.52 -5.73 -14.87
CA LEU A 51 -55.09 -6.68 -13.85
C LEU A 51 -53.98 -7.61 -14.38
N ASP A 52 -54.12 -8.12 -15.60
CA ASP A 52 -53.11 -8.96 -16.24
C ASP A 52 -51.77 -8.21 -16.39
N LEU A 53 -51.82 -6.91 -16.74
CA LEU A 53 -50.63 -6.05 -16.80
C LEU A 53 -49.96 -5.92 -15.43
N MET A 54 -50.72 -5.55 -14.39
CA MET A 54 -50.19 -5.39 -13.03
C MET A 54 -49.57 -6.70 -12.50
N ILE A 55 -50.25 -7.84 -12.71
CA ILE A 55 -49.73 -9.15 -12.32
C ILE A 55 -48.41 -9.45 -13.05
N THR A 56 -48.37 -9.18 -14.36
CA THR A 56 -47.17 -9.39 -15.17
C THR A 56 -45.99 -8.54 -14.67
N GLU A 57 -46.23 -7.27 -14.33
CA GLU A 57 -45.20 -6.37 -13.79
C GLU A 57 -44.64 -6.88 -12.45
N GLU A 58 -45.50 -7.31 -11.53
CA GLU A 58 -45.10 -7.84 -10.22
C GLU A 58 -44.37 -9.20 -10.35
N GLU A 59 -44.81 -10.07 -11.26
CA GLU A 59 -44.09 -11.31 -11.56
C GLU A 59 -42.70 -11.06 -12.14
N GLN A 60 -42.57 -10.07 -13.03
CA GLN A 60 -41.29 -9.66 -13.58
C GLN A 60 -40.38 -9.04 -12.51
N LEU A 61 -40.94 -8.23 -11.60
CA LEU A 61 -40.20 -7.72 -10.45
C LEU A 61 -39.67 -8.85 -9.57
N LYS A 62 -40.52 -9.81 -9.20
CA LYS A 62 -40.12 -10.99 -8.42
C LYS A 62 -39.02 -11.79 -9.10
N LYS A 63 -39.15 -12.07 -10.42
CA LYS A 63 -38.12 -12.78 -11.19
C LYS A 63 -36.78 -12.04 -11.20
N ARG A 64 -36.81 -10.71 -11.37
CA ARG A 64 -35.59 -9.87 -11.31
C ARG A 64 -34.94 -9.93 -9.94
N LEU A 65 -35.72 -9.83 -8.86
CA LEU A 65 -35.18 -9.91 -7.49
C LEU A 65 -34.50 -11.26 -7.23
N ILE A 66 -35.13 -12.38 -7.62
CA ILE A 66 -34.53 -13.72 -7.46
C ILE A 66 -33.19 -13.79 -8.20
N LYS A 67 -33.15 -13.33 -9.46
CA LYS A 67 -31.92 -13.34 -10.26
C LYS A 67 -30.82 -12.49 -9.63
N ASN A 68 -31.15 -11.30 -9.13
CA ASN A 68 -30.19 -10.41 -8.48
C ASN A 68 -29.64 -11.03 -7.20
N ILE A 69 -30.51 -11.61 -6.35
CA ILE A 69 -30.09 -12.28 -5.12
C ILE A 69 -29.12 -13.42 -5.44
N GLN A 70 -29.45 -14.28 -6.42
CA GLN A 70 -28.57 -15.37 -6.84
C GLN A 70 -27.20 -14.86 -7.29
N ALA A 71 -27.17 -13.84 -8.16
CA ALA A 71 -25.92 -13.23 -8.63
C ALA A 71 -25.09 -12.64 -7.47
N PHE A 72 -25.73 -11.92 -6.55
CA PHE A 72 -25.03 -11.35 -5.39
C PHE A 72 -24.50 -12.42 -4.45
N LEU A 73 -25.23 -13.52 -4.23
CA LEU A 73 -24.74 -14.63 -3.39
C LEU A 73 -23.55 -15.36 -4.03
N GLU A 74 -23.57 -15.58 -5.34
CA GLU A 74 -22.43 -16.16 -6.07
C GLU A 74 -21.18 -15.27 -5.98
N GLU A 75 -21.37 -13.96 -6.16
CA GLU A 75 -20.29 -12.99 -6.09
C GLU A 75 -19.74 -12.86 -4.66
N GLN A 76 -20.62 -12.80 -3.66
CA GLN A 76 -20.23 -12.80 -2.25
C GLN A 76 -19.43 -14.06 -1.87
N ASN A 77 -19.86 -15.24 -2.31
CA ASN A 77 -19.11 -16.48 -2.05
C ASN A 77 -17.71 -16.44 -2.67
N THR A 78 -17.60 -15.91 -3.88
CA THR A 78 -16.31 -15.71 -4.55
C THR A 78 -15.43 -14.74 -3.75
N LEU A 79 -16.00 -13.62 -3.32
CA LEU A 79 -15.28 -12.58 -2.60
C LEU A 79 -14.91 -13.00 -1.17
N CYS A 80 -15.76 -13.76 -0.48
CA CYS A 80 -15.44 -14.40 0.82
C CYS A 80 -14.20 -15.29 0.69
N ARG A 81 -14.13 -16.13 -0.34
CA ARG A 81 -12.95 -17.00 -0.58
C ARG A 81 -11.70 -16.17 -0.86
N GLN A 82 -11.80 -15.14 -1.71
CA GLN A 82 -10.66 -14.28 -2.03
C GLN A 82 -10.18 -13.47 -0.82
N LEU A 83 -11.09 -12.94 0.00
CA LEU A 83 -10.77 -12.17 1.21
C LEU A 83 -10.45 -13.05 2.42
N GLN A 84 -10.60 -14.37 2.29
CA GLN A 84 -10.45 -15.38 3.36
C GLN A 84 -11.39 -15.11 4.55
N LEU A 85 -12.61 -14.66 4.23
CA LEU A 85 -13.68 -14.41 5.19
C LEU A 85 -14.60 -15.63 5.29
N PRO A 86 -15.23 -15.86 6.45
CA PRO A 86 -16.23 -16.93 6.58
C PRO A 86 -17.40 -16.71 5.61
N SER A 87 -18.00 -17.81 5.17
CA SER A 87 -19.25 -17.76 4.41
C SER A 87 -20.35 -17.15 5.27
N PHE A 88 -21.21 -16.36 4.65
CA PHE A 88 -22.33 -15.76 5.36
C PHE A 88 -23.50 -16.74 5.49
N GLU A 89 -24.20 -16.66 6.63
CA GLU A 89 -25.47 -17.34 6.86
C GLU A 89 -26.61 -16.32 6.74
N GLU A 90 -27.63 -16.64 5.94
CA GLU A 90 -28.80 -15.77 5.76
C GLU A 90 -29.55 -15.58 7.08
N GLU A 91 -29.87 -14.33 7.43
CA GLU A 91 -30.73 -14.04 8.57
C GLU A 91 -32.15 -14.56 8.31
N GLU A 92 -32.62 -15.46 9.18
CA GLU A 92 -33.98 -16.00 9.11
C GLU A 92 -35.04 -14.90 9.22
N GLY A 93 -36.08 -14.99 8.40
CA GLY A 93 -37.23 -14.07 8.45
C GLY A 93 -37.13 -12.83 7.57
N CYS A 94 -36.06 -12.67 6.77
CA CYS A 94 -35.95 -11.57 5.82
C CYS A 94 -36.89 -11.72 4.61
N SER A 95 -37.52 -10.62 4.20
CA SER A 95 -38.24 -10.54 2.92
C SER A 95 -37.27 -10.50 1.73
N MET A 96 -37.74 -10.88 0.53
CA MET A 96 -36.92 -10.88 -0.69
C MET A 96 -36.28 -9.52 -1.00
N LEU A 97 -36.98 -8.41 -0.76
CA LEU A 97 -36.43 -7.06 -0.91
C LEU A 97 -35.34 -6.74 0.13
N GLN A 98 -35.47 -7.25 1.36
CA GLN A 98 -34.45 -7.08 2.38
C GLN A 98 -33.21 -7.91 2.06
N ILE A 99 -33.37 -9.16 1.62
CA ILE A 99 -32.26 -10.04 1.21
C ILE A 99 -31.47 -9.40 0.07
N GLU A 100 -32.15 -8.89 -0.97
CA GLU A 100 -31.50 -8.21 -2.09
C GLU A 100 -30.71 -6.98 -1.63
N ARG A 101 -31.35 -6.10 -0.84
CA ARG A 101 -30.72 -4.88 -0.35
C ARG A 101 -29.50 -5.18 0.52
N ASN A 102 -29.64 -6.10 1.49
CA ASN A 102 -28.58 -6.47 2.40
C ASN A 102 -27.42 -7.13 1.64
N SER A 103 -27.73 -7.97 0.66
CA SER A 103 -26.71 -8.63 -0.18
C SER A 103 -25.92 -7.60 -0.99
N ARG A 104 -26.60 -6.63 -1.60
CA ARG A 104 -25.96 -5.54 -2.34
C ARG A 104 -25.06 -4.70 -1.44
N THR A 105 -25.57 -4.19 -0.32
CA THR A 105 -24.79 -3.35 0.61
C THR A 105 -23.56 -4.08 1.15
N ARG A 106 -23.67 -5.38 1.45
CA ARG A 106 -22.50 -6.15 1.87
C ARG A 106 -21.50 -6.35 0.75
N LEU A 107 -21.95 -6.62 -0.47
CA LEU A 107 -21.06 -6.76 -1.61
C LEU A 107 -20.24 -5.48 -1.82
N GLU A 108 -20.88 -4.31 -1.73
CA GLU A 108 -20.22 -3.00 -1.77
C GLU A 108 -19.13 -2.88 -0.69
N LEU A 109 -19.43 -3.24 0.56
CA LEU A 109 -18.45 -3.21 1.66
C LEU A 109 -17.26 -4.14 1.41
N MET A 110 -17.50 -5.36 0.92
CA MET A 110 -16.45 -6.33 0.65
C MET A 110 -15.58 -5.91 -0.55
N MET A 111 -16.18 -5.28 -1.56
CA MET A 111 -15.42 -4.70 -2.68
C MET A 111 -14.51 -3.57 -2.20
N GLU A 112 -14.97 -2.72 -1.30
CA GLU A 112 -14.12 -1.67 -0.72
C GLU A 112 -12.99 -2.27 0.12
N GLN A 113 -13.26 -3.32 0.92
CA GLN A 113 -12.21 -4.04 1.65
C GLN A 113 -11.16 -4.64 0.70
N LYS A 114 -11.57 -5.26 -0.40
CA LYS A 114 -10.67 -5.77 -1.43
C LYS A 114 -9.81 -4.65 -2.00
N LYS A 115 -10.43 -3.53 -2.38
CA LYS A 115 -9.73 -2.36 -2.93
C LYS A 115 -8.70 -1.83 -1.93
N GLN A 116 -9.09 -1.63 -0.67
CA GLN A 116 -8.19 -1.14 0.37
C GLN A 116 -6.98 -2.05 0.59
N ARG A 117 -7.17 -3.39 0.63
CA ARG A 117 -6.06 -4.34 0.79
C ARG A 117 -5.11 -4.35 -0.40
N MET A 118 -5.63 -4.18 -1.62
CA MET A 118 -4.80 -4.11 -2.83
C MET A 118 -4.05 -2.77 -2.93
N GLU A 119 -4.65 -1.67 -2.49
CA GLU A 119 -3.99 -0.36 -2.42
C GLU A 119 -2.88 -0.36 -1.35
N ASP A 120 -3.12 -0.95 -0.18
CA ASP A 120 -2.11 -1.13 0.87
C ASP A 120 -0.93 -1.97 0.35
N LEU A 121 -1.21 -3.13 -0.28
CA LEU A 121 -0.18 -3.96 -0.91
C LEU A 121 0.64 -3.19 -1.94
N LYS A 122 0.00 -2.37 -2.77
CA LYS A 122 0.69 -1.55 -3.77
C LYS A 122 1.62 -0.52 -3.11
N GLY A 123 1.18 0.09 -2.01
CA GLY A 123 2.00 1.00 -1.21
C GLY A 123 3.23 0.30 -0.63
N LEU A 124 3.01 -0.86 -0.01
CA LEU A 124 4.07 -1.71 0.55
C LEU A 124 5.10 -2.13 -0.49
N LEU A 125 4.65 -2.58 -1.67
CA LEU A 125 5.56 -2.95 -2.77
C LEU A 125 6.40 -1.77 -3.28
N GLY A 126 5.83 -0.56 -3.26
CA GLY A 126 6.56 0.66 -3.62
C GLY A 126 7.69 0.95 -2.64
N GLN A 127 7.37 0.94 -1.34
CA GLN A 127 8.34 1.15 -0.26
C GLN A 127 9.43 0.07 -0.23
N ASP A 128 9.05 -1.20 -0.37
CA ASP A 128 9.98 -2.33 -0.42
C ASP A 128 11.00 -2.16 -1.55
N ARG A 129 10.53 -1.77 -2.73
CA ARG A 129 11.40 -1.56 -3.89
C ARG A 129 12.39 -0.42 -3.64
N GLU A 130 11.93 0.70 -3.10
CA GLU A 130 12.81 1.84 -2.79
C GLU A 130 13.90 1.44 -1.77
N LEU A 131 13.53 0.75 -0.69
CA LEU A 131 14.47 0.28 0.32
C LEU A 131 15.45 -0.76 -0.25
N CYS A 132 14.95 -1.69 -1.06
CA CYS A 132 15.78 -2.71 -1.71
C CYS A 132 16.76 -2.13 -2.73
N ASP A 133 16.35 -1.09 -3.49
CA ASP A 133 17.22 -0.41 -4.43
C ASP A 133 18.39 0.29 -3.68
N ILE A 134 18.12 0.92 -2.54
CA ILE A 134 19.15 1.59 -1.71
C ILE A 134 20.11 0.57 -1.09
N MET A 135 19.59 -0.51 -0.50
CA MET A 135 20.39 -1.50 0.22
C MET A 135 20.90 -2.65 -0.65
N CYS A 136 20.57 -2.63 -1.94
CA CYS A 136 20.89 -3.69 -2.92
C CYS A 136 20.40 -5.08 -2.47
N THR A 137 19.22 -5.15 -1.88
CA THR A 137 18.59 -6.40 -1.43
C THR A 137 17.47 -6.85 -2.38
N THR A 138 17.01 -8.09 -2.23
CA THR A 138 15.89 -8.61 -3.01
C THR A 138 14.55 -8.28 -2.35
N PRO A 139 13.54 -7.81 -3.11
CA PRO A 139 12.21 -7.54 -2.58
C PRO A 139 11.54 -8.76 -1.95
N PHE A 140 10.57 -8.49 -1.08
CA PHE A 140 9.78 -9.50 -0.39
C PHE A 140 8.91 -10.32 -1.37
N GLY A 141 8.93 -11.65 -1.22
CA GLY A 141 8.22 -12.57 -2.09
C GLY A 141 6.73 -12.68 -1.75
N ILE A 142 5.91 -11.78 -2.29
CA ILE A 142 4.44 -11.84 -2.18
C ILE A 142 3.77 -11.89 -3.57
N ASP A 143 2.68 -12.66 -3.67
CA ASP A 143 1.87 -12.71 -4.89
C ASP A 143 1.11 -11.39 -5.07
N GLN A 144 1.49 -10.62 -6.08
CA GLN A 144 0.91 -9.31 -6.39
C GLN A 144 -0.46 -9.39 -7.05
N ALA A 145 -0.83 -10.56 -7.59
CA ALA A 145 -2.12 -10.77 -8.25
C ALA A 145 -3.21 -11.25 -7.29
N ALA A 146 -2.82 -11.84 -6.15
CA ALA A 146 -3.74 -12.32 -5.13
C ALA A 146 -4.09 -11.22 -4.12
N ILE A 147 -5.30 -11.28 -3.57
CA ILE A 147 -5.68 -10.40 -2.46
C ILE A 147 -4.98 -10.90 -1.19
N PRO A 148 -4.15 -10.07 -0.53
CA PRO A 148 -3.49 -10.50 0.68
C PRO A 148 -4.49 -10.61 1.85
N SER A 149 -4.22 -11.54 2.75
CA SER A 149 -4.87 -11.59 4.06
C SER A 149 -4.36 -10.46 4.95
N LEU A 150 -5.13 -10.11 5.98
CA LEU A 150 -4.70 -9.11 6.97
C LEU A 150 -3.38 -9.50 7.64
N LYS A 151 -3.20 -10.79 7.96
CA LYS A 151 -1.94 -11.29 8.55
C LYS A 151 -0.75 -11.16 7.61
N GLN A 152 -0.96 -11.34 6.30
CA GLN A 152 0.10 -11.14 5.30
C GLN A 152 0.49 -9.66 5.20
N LEU A 153 -0.50 -8.76 5.21
CA LEU A 153 -0.23 -7.32 5.22
C LEU A 153 0.51 -6.92 6.51
N GLU A 154 0.04 -7.35 7.68
CA GLU A 154 0.70 -7.10 8.97
C GLU A 154 2.15 -7.59 9.00
N ALA A 155 2.41 -8.80 8.49
CA ALA A 155 3.76 -9.34 8.39
C ALA A 155 4.64 -8.54 7.43
N TYR A 156 4.07 -8.03 6.34
CA TYR A 156 4.80 -7.22 5.36
C TYR A 156 5.10 -5.82 5.91
N HIS A 157 4.16 -5.18 6.60
CA HIS A 157 4.41 -3.94 7.36
C HIS A 157 5.55 -4.12 8.36
N ALA A 158 5.51 -5.18 9.18
CA ALA A 158 6.57 -5.47 10.16
C ALA A 158 7.94 -5.70 9.50
N TYR A 159 7.96 -6.39 8.35
CA TYR A 159 9.17 -6.57 7.56
C TYR A 159 9.76 -5.23 7.08
N LEU A 160 8.92 -4.33 6.55
CA LEU A 160 9.37 -3.02 6.09
C LEU A 160 9.82 -2.11 7.24
N ASP A 161 9.18 -2.21 8.41
CA ASP A 161 9.63 -1.49 9.60
C ASP A 161 11.04 -1.92 10.00
N ASP A 162 11.32 -3.22 9.99
CA ASP A 162 12.65 -3.75 10.31
C ASP A 162 13.67 -3.41 9.21
N LEU A 163 13.27 -3.46 7.94
CA LEU A 163 14.11 -3.08 6.80
C LEU A 163 14.46 -1.59 6.84
N THR A 164 13.53 -0.73 7.26
CA THR A 164 13.75 0.72 7.41
C THR A 164 14.74 1.00 8.54
N LYS A 165 14.60 0.33 9.69
CA LYS A 165 15.57 0.44 10.80
C LYS A 165 16.97 0.00 10.39
N GLU A 166 17.07 -1.08 9.61
CA GLU A 166 18.36 -1.53 9.06
C GLU A 166 18.97 -0.49 8.10
N LYS A 167 18.16 0.15 7.24
CA LYS A 167 18.62 1.26 6.38
C LYS A 167 19.19 2.40 7.21
N GLU A 168 18.49 2.80 8.27
CA GLU A 168 18.93 3.86 9.19
C GLU A 168 20.25 3.47 9.87
N CYS A 169 20.35 2.24 10.39
CA CYS A 169 21.57 1.74 11.02
C CYS A 169 22.78 1.72 10.06
N ARG A 170 22.60 1.28 8.81
CA ARG A 170 23.66 1.31 7.80
C ARG A 170 24.05 2.71 7.38
N HIS A 171 23.08 3.61 7.30
CA HIS A 171 23.34 5.01 7.00
C HIS A 171 24.16 5.67 8.11
N ASP A 172 23.79 5.48 9.38
CA ASP A 172 24.56 5.98 10.53
C ASP A 172 25.99 5.42 10.56
N GLU A 173 26.15 4.13 10.24
CA GLU A 173 27.46 3.49 10.11
C GLU A 173 28.26 4.12 8.96
N PHE A 174 27.66 4.33 7.79
CA PHE A 174 28.30 4.99 6.67
C PHE A 174 28.76 6.40 7.02
N VAL A 175 27.89 7.24 7.59
CA VAL A 175 28.21 8.62 7.98
C VAL A 175 29.35 8.66 9.00
N SER A 176 29.37 7.72 9.94
CA SER A 176 30.44 7.61 10.93
C SER A 176 31.77 7.23 10.28
N LEU A 177 31.77 6.19 9.44
CA LEU A 177 32.96 5.74 8.71
C LEU A 177 33.50 6.82 7.76
N LYS A 178 32.62 7.52 7.03
CA LYS A 178 32.98 8.62 6.13
C LYS A 178 33.72 9.72 6.88
N LYS A 179 33.24 10.13 8.05
CA LYS A 179 33.92 11.14 8.89
C LYS A 179 35.34 10.70 9.28
N GLU A 180 35.51 9.45 9.69
CA GLU A 180 36.83 8.91 10.05
C GLU A 180 37.77 8.83 8.83
N ILE A 181 37.24 8.41 7.68
CA ILE A 181 37.97 8.35 6.41
C ILE A 181 38.44 9.76 6.01
N SER A 182 37.56 10.77 6.07
CA SER A 182 37.92 12.16 5.76
C SER A 182 39.07 12.66 6.62
N VAL A 183 39.01 12.44 7.94
CA VAL A 183 40.10 12.82 8.85
C VAL A 183 41.40 12.09 8.50
N CYS A 184 41.35 10.80 8.20
CA CYS A 184 42.55 10.05 7.82
C CYS A 184 43.13 10.53 6.49
N MET A 185 42.29 10.85 5.50
CA MET A 185 42.73 11.40 4.22
C MET A 185 43.37 12.78 4.37
N ASP A 186 42.80 13.65 5.21
CA ASP A 186 43.35 14.98 5.52
C ASP A 186 44.71 14.89 6.23
N ASP A 187 44.86 13.96 7.17
CA ASP A 187 46.13 13.71 7.88
C ASP A 187 47.22 13.15 6.96
N LEU A 188 46.82 12.32 6.00
CA LEU A 188 47.71 11.76 4.97
C LEU A 188 47.98 12.72 3.82
N GLU A 189 47.30 13.86 3.75
CA GLU A 189 47.33 14.80 2.63
C GLU A 189 47.04 14.09 1.29
N ARG A 190 46.09 13.14 1.31
CA ARG A 190 45.68 12.30 0.18
C ARG A 190 44.31 12.74 -0.32
N HIS A 191 44.16 12.79 -1.64
CA HIS A 191 42.87 12.97 -2.30
C HIS A 191 42.28 11.62 -2.71
N PRO A 192 40.94 11.50 -2.86
CA PRO A 192 40.32 10.27 -3.34
C PRO A 192 40.82 9.92 -4.75
N GLU A 193 41.33 8.70 -4.92
CA GLU A 193 41.94 8.25 -6.18
C GLU A 193 41.06 7.27 -6.96
N THR A 194 40.24 6.48 -6.26
CA THR A 194 39.38 5.47 -6.87
C THR A 194 37.95 5.99 -7.04
N SER A 195 37.18 5.39 -7.95
CA SER A 195 35.76 5.73 -8.11
C SER A 195 34.99 5.54 -6.81
N PHE A 196 35.29 4.46 -6.08
CA PHE A 196 34.70 4.21 -4.77
C PHE A 196 35.04 5.29 -3.75
N GLU A 197 36.31 5.70 -3.64
CA GLU A 197 36.70 6.81 -2.75
C GLU A 197 36.00 8.11 -3.14
N MET A 198 35.87 8.41 -4.45
CA MET A 198 35.13 9.58 -4.91
C MET A 198 33.65 9.52 -4.53
N ASP A 199 33.01 8.36 -4.66
CA ASP A 199 31.60 8.16 -4.27
C ASP A 199 31.41 8.34 -2.75
N VAL A 200 32.33 7.80 -1.95
CA VAL A 200 32.32 7.94 -0.47
C VAL A 200 32.50 9.39 -0.03
N MET A 201 33.37 10.14 -0.73
CA MET A 201 33.69 11.53 -0.41
C MET A 201 32.69 12.54 -1.03
N SER A 202 31.64 12.07 -1.70
CA SER A 202 30.57 12.90 -2.24
C SER A 202 29.82 13.68 -1.15
N GLU A 203 29.29 14.86 -1.47
CA GLU A 203 28.47 15.64 -0.54
C GLU A 203 27.08 15.04 -0.31
N ASP A 204 26.55 14.31 -1.30
CA ASP A 204 25.24 13.66 -1.20
C ASP A 204 25.37 12.28 -0.53
N GLU A 205 25.11 12.25 0.77
CA GLU A 205 25.18 11.04 1.60
C GLU A 205 24.05 10.05 1.32
N GLU A 206 22.94 10.49 0.73
CA GLU A 206 21.79 9.62 0.41
C GLU A 206 21.93 8.93 -0.95
N ALA A 207 22.84 9.40 -1.80
CA ALA A 207 23.15 8.77 -3.08
C ALA A 207 24.01 7.49 -2.93
N PHE A 208 24.63 7.28 -1.77
CA PHE A 208 25.51 6.14 -1.55
C PHE A 208 24.72 4.82 -1.40
N CYS A 209 25.09 3.80 -2.16
CA CYS A 209 24.45 2.49 -2.10
C CYS A 209 24.86 1.75 -0.81
N LEU A 210 23.90 1.48 0.08
CA LEU A 210 24.08 0.87 1.41
C LEU A 210 24.11 -0.67 1.36
N SER A 211 24.78 -1.23 0.35
CA SER A 211 24.97 -2.67 0.22
C SER A 211 25.96 -3.19 1.27
N ASN A 212 25.84 -4.46 1.64
CA ASN A 212 26.77 -5.10 2.56
C ASN A 212 28.21 -5.06 2.04
N GLU A 213 28.37 -5.21 0.72
CA GLU A 213 29.66 -5.14 0.03
C GLU A 213 30.28 -3.75 0.15
N ASN A 214 29.48 -2.70 -0.02
CA ASN A 214 29.96 -1.31 0.07
C ASN A 214 30.32 -0.92 1.51
N ILE A 215 29.50 -1.33 2.50
CA ILE A 215 29.82 -1.13 3.92
C ILE A 215 31.10 -1.89 4.31
N ALA A 216 31.29 -3.10 3.82
CA ALA A 216 32.54 -3.84 4.03
C ALA A 216 33.74 -3.15 3.37
N ALA A 217 33.58 -2.63 2.15
CA ALA A 217 34.60 -1.89 1.44
C ALA A 217 35.02 -0.59 2.17
N LEU A 218 34.08 0.13 2.79
CA LEU A 218 34.37 1.29 3.65
C LEU A 218 35.28 0.93 4.82
N LYS A 219 34.99 -0.17 5.51
CA LYS A 219 35.80 -0.65 6.64
C LYS A 219 37.21 -1.04 6.20
N VAL A 220 37.34 -1.64 5.03
CA VAL A 220 38.64 -1.98 4.43
C VAL A 220 39.42 -0.71 4.08
N LEU A 221 38.78 0.27 3.44
CA LEU A 221 39.39 1.56 3.09
C LEU A 221 39.88 2.30 4.35
N LEU A 222 39.04 2.42 5.38
CA LEU A 222 39.40 3.06 6.63
C LEU A 222 40.62 2.38 7.27
N ARG A 223 40.63 1.05 7.30
CA ARG A 223 41.76 0.29 7.84
C ARG A 223 43.05 0.55 7.07
N GLN A 224 43.00 0.59 5.74
CA GLN A 224 44.17 0.89 4.90
C GLN A 224 44.72 2.29 5.16
N LEU A 225 43.85 3.29 5.33
CA LEU A 225 44.26 4.66 5.66
C LEU A 225 44.88 4.74 7.07
N GLN A 226 44.30 4.05 8.05
CA GLN A 226 44.84 3.99 9.41
C GLN A 226 46.22 3.30 9.46
N GLU A 227 46.40 2.20 8.71
CA GLU A 227 47.68 1.50 8.59
C GLU A 227 48.74 2.42 7.95
N SER A 228 48.39 3.14 6.89
CA SER A 228 49.30 4.12 6.24
C SER A 228 49.66 5.29 7.17
N LYS A 229 48.70 5.79 7.95
CA LYS A 229 48.93 6.86 8.93
C LYS A 229 49.91 6.39 10.02
N ALA A 230 49.72 5.19 10.54
CA ALA A 230 50.61 4.60 11.55
C ALA A 230 52.04 4.40 11.00
N GLU A 231 52.18 3.99 9.73
CA GLU A 231 53.49 3.88 9.09
C GLU A 231 54.19 5.24 8.97
N ASN A 232 53.48 6.29 8.56
CA ASN A 232 54.00 7.66 8.52
C ASN A 232 54.42 8.15 9.91
N GLU A 233 53.61 7.92 10.94
CA GLU A 233 53.95 8.27 12.33
C GLU A 233 55.22 7.57 12.82
N LEU A 234 55.36 6.27 12.54
CA LEU A 234 56.55 5.49 12.87
C LEU A 234 57.80 6.03 12.16
N ARG A 235 57.67 6.34 10.86
CA ARG A 235 58.76 6.87 10.05
C ARG A 235 59.19 8.26 10.51
N CYS A 236 58.24 9.17 10.72
CA CYS A 236 58.50 10.49 11.29
C CYS A 236 59.17 10.38 12.66
N SER A 237 58.69 9.51 13.55
CA SER A 237 59.31 9.30 14.87
C SER A 237 60.77 8.86 14.76
N SER A 238 61.06 7.90 13.86
CA SER A 238 62.40 7.39 13.61
C SER A 238 63.34 8.47 13.05
N LEU A 239 62.86 9.27 12.09
CA LEU A 239 63.60 10.42 11.55
C LEU A 239 63.87 11.47 12.62
N ARG A 240 62.87 11.82 13.45
CA ARG A 240 63.02 12.76 14.55
C ARG A 240 64.05 12.32 15.58
N ILE A 241 64.11 11.03 15.91
CA ILE A 241 65.15 10.47 16.80
C ILE A 241 66.53 10.67 16.15
N THR A 242 66.67 10.29 14.87
CA THR A 242 67.92 10.43 14.12
C THR A 242 68.39 11.88 14.04
N ILE A 243 67.49 12.83 13.78
CA ILE A 243 67.77 14.28 13.74
C ILE A 243 68.30 14.75 15.10
N LYS A 244 67.65 14.35 16.20
CA LYS A 244 68.10 14.71 17.56
C LYS A 244 69.50 14.18 17.86
N GLU A 245 69.78 12.92 17.52
CA GLU A 245 71.12 12.34 17.68
C GLU A 245 72.18 13.09 16.86
N LEU A 246 71.87 13.49 15.63
CA LEU A 246 72.78 14.27 14.79
C LEU A 246 73.03 15.67 15.35
N TRP A 247 71.99 16.36 15.85
CA TRP A 247 72.14 17.66 16.50
C TRP A 247 73.04 17.61 17.73
N GLU A 248 72.92 16.57 18.55
CA GLU A 248 73.77 16.36 19.71
C GLU A 248 75.23 16.09 19.31
N ARG A 249 75.45 15.27 18.28
CA ARG A 249 76.79 14.94 17.77
C ARG A 249 77.49 16.11 17.10
N LEU A 250 76.75 16.93 16.36
CA LEU A 250 77.29 18.08 15.62
C LEU A 250 77.28 19.38 16.42
N GLN A 251 76.70 19.40 17.63
CA GLN A 251 76.57 20.58 18.49
C GLN A 251 75.85 21.75 17.78
N ILE A 252 74.78 21.44 17.05
CA ILE A 252 74.02 22.43 16.29
C ILE A 252 73.37 23.44 17.26
N PRO A 253 73.58 24.77 17.08
CA PRO A 253 72.98 25.81 17.91
C PRO A 253 71.45 25.82 17.86
N GLN A 254 70.81 26.38 18.89
CA GLN A 254 69.34 26.45 18.99
C GLN A 254 68.72 27.21 17.80
N GLU A 255 69.39 28.26 17.33
CA GLU A 255 68.96 29.12 16.21
C GLU A 255 68.79 28.34 14.90
N GLU A 256 69.61 27.30 14.68
CA GLU A 256 69.51 26.43 13.50
C GLU A 256 68.46 25.31 13.66
N ARG A 257 67.99 25.04 14.89
CA ARG A 257 66.96 24.02 15.17
C ARG A 257 65.54 24.58 15.08
N GLU A 258 65.34 25.86 15.39
CA GLU A 258 64.02 26.51 15.34
C GLU A 258 63.27 26.31 14.01
N PRO A 259 63.88 26.52 12.82
CA PRO A 259 63.17 26.34 11.55
C PRO A 259 62.76 24.90 11.27
N ILE A 260 63.42 23.91 11.88
CA ILE A 260 63.09 22.48 11.72
C ILE A 260 62.02 22.05 12.75
N SER A 261 61.79 22.85 13.80
CA SER A 261 60.90 22.48 14.91
C SER A 261 59.45 22.24 14.48
N GLU A 262 58.97 22.92 13.44
CA GLU A 262 57.64 22.72 12.85
C GLU A 262 57.46 21.28 12.33
N HIS A 263 58.54 20.68 11.81
CA HIS A 263 58.54 19.30 11.32
C HIS A 263 58.72 18.25 12.43
N MET A 264 59.08 18.69 13.64
CA MET A 264 59.34 17.81 14.78
C MET A 264 58.08 17.46 15.60
N VAL A 265 56.90 17.98 15.24
CA VAL A 265 55.65 17.81 16.00
C VAL A 265 54.61 16.96 15.25
N LEU A 266 54.32 17.28 14.00
CA LEU A 266 53.31 16.58 13.20
C LEU A 266 53.93 15.41 12.43
N SER A 267 53.10 14.46 12.00
CA SER A 267 53.51 13.29 11.21
C SER A 267 52.80 13.24 9.85
N LYS A 268 52.48 14.40 9.28
CA LYS A 268 51.87 14.46 7.95
C LYS A 268 52.88 14.09 6.88
N LYS A 269 52.39 13.86 5.66
CA LYS A 269 53.27 13.55 4.51
C LYS A 269 54.32 14.64 4.29
N SER A 270 53.92 15.91 4.33
CA SER A 270 54.83 17.06 4.31
C SER A 270 55.92 17.04 5.41
N ASN A 271 55.67 16.43 6.57
CA ASN A 271 56.69 16.25 7.63
C ASN A 271 57.68 15.11 7.36
N VAL A 272 57.28 14.09 6.58
CA VAL A 272 58.18 12.99 6.18
C VAL A 272 59.14 13.44 5.08
N GLU A 273 58.69 14.34 4.20
CA GLU A 273 59.43 14.81 3.02
C GLU A 273 60.39 15.98 3.29
N ALA A 274 60.16 16.75 4.35
CA ALA A 274 61.00 17.89 4.79
C ALA A 274 62.30 17.44 5.49
#